data_AF-U6DJN6-F1
#
_entry.id   AF-U6DJN6-F1
#
_cell.length_a   1.000
_cell.length_b   1.000
_cell.length_c   1.000
_cell.angle_alpha   90.00
_cell.angle_beta   90.00
_cell.angle_gamma   90.00
#
_symmetry.space_group_name_H-M   'P 1'
#
loop_
_entity.id
_entity.type
_entity.pdbx_description
1 polymer ?
#
loop_
_entity_poly.entity_id
_entity_poly.type
_entity_poly.pdbx_seq_one_letter_code
_entity_poly.pdbx_strand_id
1 'polypeptide(L)'
;LLPGQTGIKRRRRVMPLEDKMKILEKLEEGVSNTDVGRLFGVNESTVRTIKKNEKAIRASMESVSPVCSKVLCIPRDVNIEKMETELTFWVEDQTIGGRPLTLKAICSQAKRIYKQLVETTGNGNPDKFHASKGWFEKFRNRYSLRNSRLMGEEEPLNAQSAPKYSKQLQRLIRARGYVPQQVFNAEEMSLFWKCMPSRTFREKDKNPESLEEAKDRISLIFCANAAGDKMIKPLLLYKDPNPTCLLEKDKNRLPVFWRSHPKVSLTTALFLDWFHNCFIHQARTYLIEKNLEFRVLLILDRGPNHPDSLFFAHPNVDIVFLPLEGTSYLQPLDQGIIEAFRRYYTKHMFDHFADCIEKNPCLTLKETWQQYSIADALVVIKEAMDDIKPAALNKAWWKLWDDVVNDYACFPRANEEVAKIIESAKRMDFKFFDIEEGEINELLKFQALAITERESVSVNTEEDKSPEPEVKMNLRKLNAVLRQASDLIDAAIDMDPFLDRSLAFKKDLNKLLYTYKEVQKNLQNKAKELKEEKDTNKEVVWMKTMDTESESEGESESESESKSESE
;
A
#
# COMPACT_ATOMS: atom_id res chain seq x y z
N LEU A 1 -60.88 -33.70 -28.58
CA LEU A 1 -60.18 -32.52 -29.13
C LEU A 1 -59.68 -31.67 -27.97
N LEU A 2 -58.39 -31.79 -27.63
CA LEU A 2 -57.57 -30.65 -27.20
C LEU A 2 -56.15 -30.88 -27.77
N PRO A 3 -55.71 -30.06 -28.72
CA PRO A 3 -54.39 -30.15 -29.34
C PRO A 3 -53.35 -29.35 -28.53
N GLY A 4 -52.09 -29.78 -28.56
CA GLY A 4 -50.95 -28.91 -28.25
C GLY A 4 -50.16 -29.24 -26.98
N GLN A 5 -49.57 -30.43 -26.88
CA GLN A 5 -48.32 -30.57 -26.14
C GLN A 5 -47.16 -30.33 -27.11
N THR A 6 -46.65 -29.10 -27.09
CA THR A 6 -45.42 -28.72 -27.78
C THR A 6 -44.27 -29.55 -27.22
N GLY A 7 -43.52 -30.20 -28.12
CA GLY A 7 -42.44 -31.12 -27.77
C GLY A 7 -41.44 -30.51 -26.80
N ILE A 8 -41.11 -31.27 -25.75
CA ILE A 8 -39.96 -30.99 -24.88
C ILE A 8 -38.74 -30.93 -25.79
N LYS A 9 -38.23 -29.73 -26.08
CA LYS A 9 -36.97 -29.54 -26.81
C LYS A 9 -35.89 -30.31 -26.03
N ARG A 10 -35.40 -31.43 -26.58
CA ARG A 10 -34.21 -32.12 -26.09
C ARG A 10 -33.11 -31.07 -25.88
N ARG A 11 -32.70 -30.84 -24.64
CA ARG A 11 -31.55 -29.97 -24.35
C ARG A 11 -30.36 -30.51 -25.14
N ARG A 12 -29.75 -29.65 -25.95
CA ARG A 12 -28.56 -30.00 -26.75
C ARG A 12 -27.45 -30.40 -25.77
N ARG A 13 -27.14 -31.69 -25.67
CA ARG A 13 -26.06 -32.20 -24.81
C ARG A 13 -24.74 -31.88 -25.51
N VAL A 14 -24.06 -30.84 -25.05
CA VAL A 14 -22.78 -30.42 -25.62
C VAL A 14 -21.67 -31.14 -24.87
N MET A 15 -20.80 -31.84 -25.60
CA MET A 15 -19.75 -32.69 -25.03
C MET A 15 -18.46 -31.89 -24.76
N PRO A 16 -17.89 -31.99 -23.54
CA PRO A 16 -16.61 -31.37 -23.19
C PRO A 16 -15.43 -31.88 -24.02
N LEU A 17 -14.35 -31.10 -24.07
CA LEU A 17 -13.11 -31.46 -24.75
C LEU A 17 -12.45 -32.70 -24.12
N GLU A 18 -12.53 -32.84 -22.79
CA GLU A 18 -12.02 -34.03 -22.10
C GLU A 18 -12.70 -35.32 -22.59
N ASP A 19 -14.03 -35.32 -22.72
CA ASP A 19 -14.78 -36.49 -23.19
C ASP A 19 -14.54 -36.76 -24.68
N LYS A 20 -14.29 -35.70 -25.47
CA LYS A 20 -13.86 -35.85 -26.87
C LYS A 20 -12.48 -36.47 -26.99
N MET A 21 -11.56 -36.16 -26.07
CA MET A 21 -10.23 -36.76 -26.02
C MET A 21 -10.33 -38.26 -25.70
N LYS A 22 -11.15 -38.65 -24.72
CA LYS A 22 -11.42 -40.07 -24.41
C LYS A 22 -12.01 -40.84 -25.59
N ILE A 23 -12.87 -40.19 -26.39
CA ILE A 23 -13.39 -40.76 -27.64
C ILE A 23 -12.26 -41.00 -28.65
N LEU A 24 -11.32 -40.05 -28.81
CA LEU A 24 -10.18 -40.19 -29.72
C LEU A 24 -9.25 -41.32 -29.26
N GLU A 25 -8.95 -41.42 -27.97
CA GLU A 25 -8.15 -42.51 -27.38
C GLU A 25 -8.78 -43.88 -27.66
N LYS A 26 -10.10 -44.04 -27.49
CA LYS A 26 -10.81 -45.29 -27.82
C LYS A 26 -10.81 -45.62 -29.30
N LEU A 27 -10.79 -44.61 -30.18
CA LEU A 27 -10.66 -44.83 -31.61
C LEU A 27 -9.22 -45.24 -32.00
N GLU A 28 -8.21 -44.79 -31.27
CA GLU A 28 -6.80 -45.21 -31.43
C GLU A 28 -6.56 -46.64 -30.93
N GLU A 29 -7.26 -47.06 -29.88
CA GLU A 29 -7.29 -48.46 -29.41
C GLU A 29 -7.94 -49.43 -30.41
N GLY A 30 -8.49 -48.94 -31.54
CA GLY A 30 -9.05 -49.75 -32.62
C GLY A 30 -10.55 -50.07 -32.48
N VAL A 31 -11.26 -49.44 -31.54
CA VAL A 31 -12.70 -49.63 -31.36
C VAL A 31 -13.48 -48.98 -32.52
N SER A 32 -14.55 -49.65 -33.00
CA SER A 32 -15.35 -49.14 -34.11
C SER A 32 -16.10 -47.85 -33.75
N ASN A 33 -16.35 -46.97 -34.72
CA ASN A 33 -17.10 -45.73 -34.49
C ASN A 33 -18.50 -45.98 -33.89
N THR A 34 -19.13 -47.09 -34.25
CA THR A 34 -20.47 -47.47 -33.78
C THR A 34 -20.43 -47.90 -32.31
N ASP A 35 -19.40 -48.65 -31.90
CA ASP A 35 -19.24 -49.12 -30.53
C ASP A 35 -18.81 -47.99 -29.59
N VAL A 36 -17.92 -47.10 -30.04
CA VAL A 36 -17.58 -45.86 -29.31
C VAL A 36 -18.82 -44.98 -29.14
N GLY A 37 -19.67 -44.88 -30.17
CA GLY A 37 -20.94 -44.16 -30.09
C GLY A 37 -21.86 -44.72 -28.98
N ARG A 38 -21.98 -46.05 -28.89
CA ARG A 38 -22.76 -46.71 -27.83
C ARG A 38 -22.16 -46.48 -26.45
N LEU A 39 -20.84 -46.60 -26.31
CA LEU A 39 -20.11 -46.44 -25.04
C LEU A 39 -20.29 -45.06 -24.42
N PHE A 40 -20.24 -44.00 -25.24
CA PHE A 40 -20.37 -42.62 -24.78
C PHE A 40 -21.80 -42.05 -24.92
N GLY A 41 -22.76 -42.87 -25.36
CA GLY A 41 -24.16 -42.46 -25.55
C GLY A 41 -24.34 -41.35 -26.59
N VAL A 42 -23.56 -41.37 -27.67
CA VAL A 42 -23.58 -40.40 -28.77
C VAL A 42 -23.77 -41.06 -30.13
N ASN A 43 -24.38 -40.35 -31.07
CA ASN A 43 -24.59 -40.88 -32.42
C ASN A 43 -23.25 -41.08 -33.14
N GLU A 44 -23.14 -42.13 -33.97
CA GLU A 44 -21.93 -42.43 -34.74
C GLU A 44 -21.44 -41.24 -35.59
N SER A 45 -22.37 -40.46 -36.15
CA SER A 45 -22.05 -39.22 -36.90
C SER A 45 -21.30 -38.18 -36.05
N THR A 46 -21.56 -38.14 -34.74
CA THR A 46 -20.85 -37.27 -33.80
C THR A 46 -19.42 -37.76 -33.57
N VAL A 47 -19.24 -39.08 -33.42
CA VAL A 47 -17.92 -39.73 -33.29
C VAL A 47 -17.06 -39.46 -34.53
N ARG A 48 -17.62 -39.63 -35.73
CA ARG A 48 -16.93 -39.32 -37.00
C ARG A 48 -16.54 -37.84 -37.10
N THR A 49 -17.40 -36.93 -36.61
CA THR A 49 -17.11 -35.48 -36.60
C THR A 49 -15.99 -35.13 -35.61
N ILE A 50 -15.95 -35.79 -34.44
CA ILE A 50 -14.85 -35.64 -33.47
C ILE A 50 -13.53 -36.12 -34.08
N LYS A 51 -13.52 -37.29 -34.71
CA LYS A 51 -12.35 -37.84 -35.42
C LYS A 51 -11.85 -36.89 -36.51
N LYS A 52 -12.76 -36.29 -37.30
CA LYS A 52 -12.39 -35.32 -38.35
C LYS A 52 -11.70 -34.07 -37.77
N ASN A 53 -12.07 -33.65 -36.56
CA ASN A 53 -11.52 -32.46 -35.90
C ASN A 53 -10.40 -32.76 -34.91
N GLU A 54 -9.83 -33.98 -34.94
CA GLU A 54 -8.84 -34.48 -34.00
C GLU A 54 -7.68 -33.51 -33.77
N LYS A 55 -7.03 -33.02 -34.84
CA LYS A 55 -5.88 -32.11 -34.74
C LYS A 55 -6.19 -30.84 -33.94
N ALA A 56 -7.38 -30.26 -34.16
CA ALA A 56 -7.80 -29.05 -33.45
C ALA A 56 -8.15 -29.33 -31.98
N ILE A 57 -8.75 -30.49 -31.70
CA ILE A 57 -9.07 -30.92 -30.33
C ILE A 57 -7.79 -31.15 -29.53
N ARG A 58 -6.80 -31.86 -30.09
CA ARG A 58 -5.50 -32.10 -29.44
C ARG A 58 -4.75 -30.79 -29.18
N ALA A 59 -4.64 -29.91 -30.17
CA ALA A 59 -3.97 -28.62 -30.01
C ALA A 59 -4.61 -27.74 -28.92
N SER A 60 -5.94 -27.73 -28.82
CA SER A 60 -6.66 -27.01 -27.76
C SER A 60 -6.49 -27.66 -26.39
N MET A 61 -6.41 -29.00 -26.31
CA MET A 61 -6.14 -29.72 -25.06
C MET A 61 -4.74 -29.44 -24.50
N GLU A 62 -3.74 -29.22 -25.36
CA GLU A 62 -2.37 -28.86 -24.94
C GLU A 62 -2.27 -27.44 -24.35
N SER A 63 -3.13 -26.51 -24.79
CA SER A 63 -3.14 -25.12 -24.32
C SER A 63 -4.12 -24.83 -23.18
N VAL A 64 -5.05 -25.73 -22.90
CA VAL A 64 -6.13 -25.53 -21.93
C VAL A 64 -5.72 -25.90 -20.50
N SER A 65 -6.10 -25.06 -19.55
CA SER A 65 -6.01 -25.40 -18.12
C SER A 65 -6.92 -26.60 -17.77
N PRO A 66 -6.48 -27.52 -16.87
CA PRO A 66 -7.25 -28.72 -16.48
C PRO A 66 -8.67 -28.45 -15.94
N VAL A 67 -8.92 -27.24 -15.41
CA VAL A 67 -10.26 -26.84 -14.94
C VAL A 67 -11.19 -26.57 -16.12
N CYS A 68 -10.66 -26.05 -17.23
CA CYS A 68 -11.43 -25.66 -18.40
C CYS A 68 -11.72 -26.82 -19.37
N SER A 69 -10.90 -27.88 -19.41
CA SER A 69 -11.12 -29.05 -20.30
C SER A 69 -12.45 -29.78 -20.02
N LYS A 70 -12.93 -29.69 -18.79
CA LYS A 70 -14.21 -30.23 -18.30
C LYS A 70 -15.44 -29.41 -18.73
N VAL A 71 -15.24 -28.17 -19.15
CA VAL A 71 -16.32 -27.20 -19.42
C VAL A 71 -16.34 -26.75 -20.88
N LEU A 72 -15.16 -26.60 -21.49
CA LEU A 72 -15.02 -26.24 -22.89
C LEU A 72 -15.51 -27.37 -23.77
N CYS A 73 -16.38 -27.04 -24.71
CA CYS A 73 -16.97 -28.02 -25.62
C CYS A 73 -16.51 -27.85 -27.08
N ILE A 74 -15.74 -26.80 -27.39
CA ILE A 74 -15.33 -26.45 -28.74
C ILE A 74 -13.85 -26.06 -28.69
N PRO A 75 -13.00 -26.56 -29.60
CA PRO A 75 -11.62 -26.11 -29.73
C PRO A 75 -11.58 -24.60 -30.02
N ARG A 76 -10.72 -23.86 -29.31
CA ARG A 76 -10.57 -22.42 -29.51
C ARG A 76 -9.20 -22.08 -30.06
N ASP A 77 -9.07 -20.80 -30.40
CA ASP A 77 -7.79 -20.20 -30.76
C ASP A 77 -6.81 -20.35 -29.59
N VAL A 78 -5.65 -20.94 -29.85
CA VAL A 78 -4.61 -21.24 -28.85
C VAL A 78 -4.18 -19.97 -28.09
N ASN A 79 -4.15 -18.81 -28.77
CA ASN A 79 -3.79 -17.55 -28.13
C ASN A 79 -4.85 -17.05 -27.15
N ILE A 80 -6.13 -17.37 -27.38
CA ILE A 80 -7.21 -17.06 -26.42
C ILE A 80 -7.09 -17.95 -25.18
N GLU A 81 -6.72 -19.21 -25.34
CA GLU A 81 -6.61 -20.17 -24.23
C GLU A 81 -5.39 -19.87 -23.34
N LYS A 82 -4.25 -19.53 -23.98
CA LYS A 82 -3.07 -19.03 -23.27
C LYS A 82 -3.36 -17.70 -22.55
N MET A 83 -4.00 -16.75 -23.24
CA MET A 83 -4.38 -15.47 -22.63
C MET A 83 -5.29 -15.66 -21.42
N GLU A 84 -6.33 -16.49 -21.50
CA GLU A 84 -7.24 -16.71 -20.37
C GLU A 84 -6.53 -17.36 -19.18
N THR A 85 -5.55 -18.24 -19.44
CA THR A 85 -4.74 -18.87 -18.40
C THR A 85 -3.80 -17.88 -17.72
N GLU A 86 -3.09 -17.05 -18.49
CA GLU A 86 -2.27 -15.95 -17.93
C GLU A 86 -3.13 -14.93 -17.18
N LEU A 87 -4.32 -14.61 -17.71
CA LEU A 87 -5.26 -13.72 -17.08
C LEU A 87 -5.76 -14.27 -15.75
N THR A 88 -5.93 -15.59 -15.61
CA THR A 88 -6.29 -16.16 -14.29
C THR A 88 -5.20 -15.98 -13.25
N PHE A 89 -3.93 -16.19 -13.60
CA PHE A 89 -2.83 -15.91 -12.68
C PHE A 89 -2.79 -14.43 -12.28
N TRP A 90 -3.07 -13.54 -13.23
CA TRP A 90 -3.19 -12.12 -12.95
C TRP A 90 -4.39 -11.79 -12.05
N VAL A 91 -5.57 -12.37 -12.31
CA VAL A 91 -6.75 -12.17 -11.45
C VAL A 91 -6.47 -12.67 -10.02
N GLU A 92 -5.82 -13.83 -9.87
CA GLU A 92 -5.43 -14.38 -8.57
C GLU A 92 -4.43 -13.48 -7.84
N ASP A 93 -3.42 -12.98 -8.54
CA ASP A 93 -2.46 -12.00 -8.02
C ASP A 93 -3.13 -10.72 -7.50
N GLN A 94 -4.04 -10.16 -8.28
CA GLN A 94 -4.76 -8.94 -7.88
C GLN A 94 -5.76 -9.20 -6.74
N THR A 95 -6.29 -10.42 -6.63
CA THR A 95 -7.16 -10.85 -5.52
C THR A 95 -6.34 -11.01 -4.22
N ILE A 96 -5.13 -11.58 -4.29
CA ILE A 96 -4.21 -11.67 -3.14
C ILE A 96 -3.74 -10.27 -2.71
N GLY A 97 -3.46 -9.40 -3.69
CA GLY A 97 -3.15 -7.99 -3.49
C GLY A 97 -4.35 -7.12 -3.06
N GLY A 98 -5.53 -7.68 -2.79
CA GLY A 98 -6.65 -6.94 -2.20
C GLY A 98 -7.33 -5.90 -3.07
N ARG A 99 -7.08 -5.92 -4.37
CA ARG A 99 -7.64 -4.92 -5.28
C ARG A 99 -9.07 -5.33 -5.68
N PRO A 100 -10.07 -4.45 -5.51
CA PRO A 100 -11.38 -4.67 -6.11
C PRO A 100 -11.24 -4.65 -7.64
N LEU A 101 -11.29 -5.83 -8.25
CA LEU A 101 -11.11 -6.00 -9.69
C LEU A 101 -12.37 -5.58 -10.44
N THR A 102 -12.36 -4.38 -11.02
CA THR A 102 -13.44 -3.95 -11.92
C THR A 102 -13.43 -4.75 -13.23
N LEU A 103 -14.61 -5.00 -13.80
CA LEU A 103 -14.78 -5.59 -15.14
C LEU A 103 -13.89 -4.91 -16.19
N LYS A 104 -13.79 -3.58 -16.13
CA LYS A 104 -13.01 -2.77 -17.06
C LYS A 104 -11.51 -3.09 -16.97
N ALA A 105 -10.98 -3.28 -15.75
CA ALA A 105 -9.58 -3.64 -15.55
C ALA A 105 -9.27 -5.03 -16.14
N ILE A 106 -10.12 -6.02 -15.87
CA ILE A 106 -9.97 -7.38 -16.38
C ILE A 106 -10.02 -7.39 -17.91
N CYS A 107 -10.99 -6.69 -18.51
CA CYS A 107 -11.11 -6.62 -19.97
C CYS A 107 -9.91 -5.91 -20.62
N SER A 108 -9.39 -4.84 -20.02
CA SER A 108 -8.20 -4.13 -20.51
C SER A 108 -6.96 -5.02 -20.43
N GLN A 109 -6.77 -5.73 -19.31
CA GLN A 109 -5.66 -6.65 -19.14
C GLN A 109 -5.71 -7.82 -20.13
N ALA A 110 -6.90 -8.39 -20.34
CA ALA A 110 -7.10 -9.47 -21.30
C ALA A 110 -6.69 -9.06 -22.73
N LYS A 111 -7.05 -7.83 -23.14
CA LYS A 111 -6.62 -7.28 -24.44
C LYS A 111 -5.11 -7.12 -24.52
N ARG A 112 -4.48 -6.64 -23.45
CA ARG A 112 -3.03 -6.45 -23.38
C ARG A 112 -2.27 -7.77 -23.52
N ILE A 113 -2.65 -8.78 -22.73
CA ILE A 113 -2.05 -10.12 -22.77
C ILE A 113 -2.24 -10.74 -24.16
N TYR A 114 -3.46 -10.66 -24.72
CA TYR A 114 -3.73 -11.21 -26.05
C TYR A 114 -2.85 -10.57 -27.13
N LYS A 115 -2.69 -9.24 -27.11
CA LYS A 115 -1.85 -8.50 -28.06
C LYS A 115 -0.38 -8.95 -27.98
N GLN A 116 0.15 -9.07 -26.76
CA GLN A 116 1.53 -9.53 -26.54
C GLN A 116 1.75 -10.96 -27.03
N LEU A 117 0.80 -11.86 -26.80
CA LEU A 117 0.89 -13.25 -27.26
C LEU A 117 0.87 -13.34 -28.79
N VAL A 118 0.03 -12.55 -29.47
CA VAL A 118 -0.03 -12.50 -30.94
C VAL A 118 1.27 -11.94 -31.53
N GLU A 119 1.82 -10.88 -30.93
CA GLU A 119 3.10 -10.29 -31.34
C GLU A 119 4.26 -11.28 -31.18
N THR A 120 4.29 -12.05 -30.08
CA THR A 120 5.36 -13.00 -29.78
C THR A 120 5.29 -14.26 -30.64
N THR A 121 4.08 -14.75 -30.94
CA THR A 121 3.89 -15.97 -31.73
C THR A 121 3.86 -15.73 -33.25
N GLY A 122 3.72 -14.46 -33.68
CA GLY A 122 3.60 -14.09 -35.10
C GLY A 122 2.37 -14.66 -35.80
N ASN A 123 1.40 -15.21 -35.05
CA ASN A 123 0.26 -15.94 -35.58
C ASN A 123 -1.06 -15.35 -35.07
N GLY A 124 -1.81 -14.71 -35.96
CA GLY A 124 -3.11 -14.08 -35.66
C GLY A 124 -3.10 -12.57 -35.84
N ASN A 125 -4.28 -11.96 -35.66
CA ASN A 125 -4.46 -10.51 -35.71
C ASN A 125 -4.69 -9.99 -34.26
N PRO A 126 -3.92 -9.00 -33.77
CA PRO A 126 -4.09 -8.44 -32.43
C PRO A 126 -5.49 -7.85 -32.18
N ASP A 127 -6.19 -7.38 -33.22
CA ASP A 127 -7.53 -6.79 -33.11
C ASP A 127 -8.66 -7.83 -33.20
N LYS A 128 -8.34 -9.10 -33.35
CA LYS A 128 -9.34 -10.19 -33.44
C LYS A 128 -10.11 -10.39 -32.13
N PHE A 129 -9.46 -10.16 -30.99
CA PHE A 129 -10.05 -10.44 -29.68
C PHE A 129 -10.82 -9.24 -29.11
N HIS A 130 -12.08 -9.47 -28.77
CA HIS A 130 -12.96 -8.47 -28.18
C HIS A 130 -13.34 -8.87 -26.74
N ALA A 131 -12.74 -8.19 -25.77
CA ALA A 131 -13.04 -8.35 -24.34
C ALA A 131 -14.41 -7.75 -23.95
N SER A 132 -15.48 -8.36 -24.46
CA SER A 132 -16.87 -7.97 -24.18
C SER A 132 -17.35 -8.47 -22.82
N LYS A 133 -18.43 -7.88 -22.30
CA LYS A 133 -19.10 -8.36 -21.08
C LYS A 133 -19.51 -9.84 -21.18
N GLY A 134 -20.03 -10.25 -22.34
CA GLY A 134 -20.42 -11.64 -22.59
C GLY A 134 -19.22 -12.61 -22.68
N TRP A 135 -18.04 -12.15 -23.11
CA TRP A 135 -16.82 -12.95 -22.99
C TRP A 135 -16.42 -13.12 -21.52
N PHE A 136 -16.42 -12.02 -20.75
CA PHE A 136 -16.06 -12.04 -19.35
C PHE A 136 -16.94 -12.99 -18.52
N GLU A 137 -18.25 -12.94 -18.68
CA GLU A 137 -19.17 -13.85 -17.98
C GLU A 137 -18.86 -15.33 -18.28
N LYS A 138 -18.53 -15.64 -19.53
CA LYS A 138 -18.14 -16.99 -19.93
C LYS A 138 -16.76 -17.38 -19.38
N PHE A 139 -15.78 -16.47 -19.40
CA PHE A 139 -14.46 -16.66 -18.79
C PHE A 139 -14.60 -16.95 -17.28
N ARG A 140 -15.35 -16.09 -16.59
CA ARG A 140 -15.66 -16.23 -15.17
C ARG A 140 -16.27 -17.58 -14.83
N ASN A 141 -17.25 -18.03 -15.62
CA ASN A 141 -17.90 -19.34 -15.42
C ASN A 141 -16.95 -20.50 -15.72
N ARG A 142 -16.10 -20.40 -16.75
CA ARG A 142 -15.12 -21.45 -17.10
C ARG A 142 -14.08 -21.68 -16.01
N TYR A 143 -13.62 -20.61 -15.38
CA TYR A 143 -12.60 -20.65 -14.34
C TYR A 143 -13.18 -20.64 -12.92
N SER A 144 -14.51 -20.78 -12.77
CA SER A 144 -15.20 -20.82 -11.48
C SER A 144 -14.87 -19.65 -10.54
N LEU A 145 -14.72 -18.44 -11.11
CA LEU A 145 -14.40 -17.23 -10.35
C LEU A 145 -15.68 -16.73 -9.61
N ARG A 146 -15.71 -16.84 -8.27
CA ARG A 146 -16.84 -16.40 -7.42
C ARG A 146 -16.98 -14.86 -7.40
N ASN A 147 -18.22 -14.37 -7.31
CA ASN A 147 -18.54 -12.92 -7.28
C ASN A 147 -17.87 -12.18 -6.10
N SER A 148 -17.83 -12.80 -4.92
CA SER A 148 -17.23 -12.19 -3.72
C SER A 148 -15.73 -11.90 -3.88
N ARG A 149 -15.00 -12.73 -4.64
CA ARG A 149 -13.56 -12.50 -4.95
C ARG A 149 -13.30 -11.36 -5.94
N LEU A 150 -14.31 -10.91 -6.68
CA LEU A 150 -14.16 -9.91 -7.75
C LEU A 150 -14.73 -8.54 -7.37
N MET A 151 -15.67 -8.48 -6.41
CA MET A 151 -16.43 -7.27 -6.06
C MET A 151 -16.06 -6.68 -4.68
N GLY A 152 -14.92 -7.08 -4.09
CA GLY A 152 -14.44 -6.45 -2.85
C GLY A 152 -15.26 -6.77 -1.60
N GLU A 153 -16.16 -7.75 -1.64
CA GLU A 153 -16.71 -8.36 -0.43
C GLU A 153 -15.75 -9.47 0.02
N GLU A 154 -14.68 -9.07 0.69
CA GLU A 154 -13.87 -10.00 1.48
C GLU A 154 -14.76 -10.48 2.65
N GLU A 155 -15.10 -11.77 2.67
CA GLU A 155 -15.60 -12.38 3.91
C GLU A 155 -14.52 -12.20 4.99
N PRO A 156 -14.91 -11.80 6.21
CA PRO A 156 -13.98 -11.58 7.30
C PRO A 156 -13.07 -12.80 7.50
N LEU A 157 -11.76 -12.60 7.33
CA LEU A 157 -10.74 -13.61 7.55
C LEU A 157 -10.49 -13.76 9.06
N ASN A 158 -11.24 -14.67 9.71
CA ASN A 158 -10.97 -15.11 11.08
C ASN A 158 -9.64 -15.91 11.21
N ALA A 159 -9.19 -16.21 12.43
CA ALA A 159 -7.95 -16.96 12.71
C ALA A 159 -7.81 -18.32 11.96
N GLN A 160 -8.90 -18.90 11.44
CA GLN A 160 -8.88 -20.14 10.65
C GLN A 160 -8.48 -19.92 9.18
N SER A 161 -8.48 -18.67 8.71
CA SER A 161 -8.25 -18.31 7.31
C SER A 161 -6.85 -17.74 7.04
N ALA A 162 -6.13 -17.28 8.06
CA ALA A 162 -4.72 -16.89 7.95
C ALA A 162 -3.82 -18.03 7.37
N PRO A 163 -3.94 -19.30 7.81
CA PRO A 163 -3.19 -20.41 7.20
C PRO A 163 -3.53 -20.63 5.72
N LYS A 164 -4.74 -20.28 5.29
CA LYS A 164 -5.17 -20.37 3.88
C LYS A 164 -4.51 -19.29 3.04
N TYR A 165 -4.40 -18.06 3.57
CA TYR A 165 -3.65 -16.99 2.91
C TYR A 165 -2.17 -17.34 2.80
N SER A 166 -1.52 -17.79 3.89
CA SER A 166 -0.12 -18.22 3.88
C SER A 166 0.13 -19.26 2.78
N LYS A 167 -0.71 -20.30 2.70
CA LYS A 167 -0.62 -21.32 1.64
C LYS A 167 -0.82 -20.76 0.22
N GLN A 168 -1.65 -19.74 0.04
CA GLN A 168 -1.84 -19.09 -1.27
C GLN A 168 -0.61 -18.25 -1.66
N LEU A 169 -0.09 -17.47 -0.72
CA LEU A 169 1.12 -16.67 -0.92
C LEU A 169 2.33 -17.57 -1.22
N GLN A 170 2.50 -18.68 -0.49
CA GLN A 170 3.55 -19.66 -0.77
C GLN A 170 3.43 -20.26 -2.18
N ARG A 171 2.21 -20.55 -2.65
CA ARG A 171 1.99 -21.00 -4.04
C ARG A 171 2.38 -19.94 -5.06
N LEU A 172 2.03 -18.67 -4.82
CA LEU A 172 2.42 -17.54 -5.68
C LEU A 172 3.95 -17.43 -5.75
N ILE A 173 4.61 -17.45 -4.59
CA ILE A 173 6.08 -17.39 -4.46
C ILE A 173 6.74 -18.52 -5.26
N ARG A 174 6.30 -19.77 -5.07
CA ARG A 174 6.83 -20.93 -5.79
C ARG A 174 6.54 -20.86 -7.30
N ALA A 175 5.32 -20.50 -7.69
CA ALA A 175 4.94 -20.40 -9.09
C ALA A 175 5.73 -19.32 -9.84
N ARG A 176 6.12 -18.24 -9.15
CA ARG A 176 6.94 -17.17 -9.70
C ARG A 176 8.45 -17.42 -9.58
N GLY A 177 8.87 -18.47 -8.89
CA GLY A 177 10.28 -18.85 -8.73
C GLY A 177 11.07 -17.92 -7.82
N TYR A 178 10.42 -17.26 -6.86
CA TYR A 178 11.12 -16.41 -5.90
C TYR A 178 11.90 -17.25 -4.88
N VAL A 179 13.14 -16.84 -4.60
CA VAL A 179 13.94 -17.37 -3.49
C VAL A 179 13.77 -16.52 -2.22
N PRO A 180 14.07 -17.03 -1.02
CA PRO A 180 13.87 -16.29 0.24
C PRO A 180 14.61 -14.94 0.30
N GLN A 181 15.73 -14.81 -0.40
CA GLN A 181 16.51 -13.58 -0.51
C GLN A 181 15.77 -12.47 -1.29
N GLN A 182 14.81 -12.83 -2.14
CA GLN A 182 14.06 -11.91 -3.00
C GLN A 182 12.70 -11.50 -2.42
N VAL A 183 12.26 -12.12 -1.32
CA VAL A 183 10.98 -11.81 -0.68
C VAL A 183 11.23 -10.95 0.54
N PHE A 184 10.69 -9.73 0.53
CA PHE A 184 10.87 -8.73 1.58
C PHE A 184 9.53 -8.40 2.21
N ASN A 185 9.57 -8.02 3.48
CA ASN A 185 8.44 -7.48 4.20
C ASN A 185 8.84 -6.16 4.86
N ALA A 186 7.93 -5.18 4.84
CA ALA A 186 8.12 -3.92 5.54
C ALA A 186 6.95 -3.61 6.47
N GLU A 187 7.29 -2.94 7.58
CA GLU A 187 6.35 -2.54 8.64
C GLU A 187 6.82 -1.22 9.27
N GLU A 188 5.88 -0.37 9.67
CA GLU A 188 6.14 0.87 10.36
C GLU A 188 6.03 0.69 11.87
N MET A 189 6.99 1.20 12.64
CA MET A 189 6.86 1.31 14.08
C MET A 189 7.11 2.74 14.56
N SER A 190 6.38 3.14 15.59
CA SER A 190 6.69 4.34 16.36
C SER A 190 7.51 4.00 17.60
N LEU A 191 8.39 4.93 17.98
CA LEU A 191 9.25 4.83 19.16
C LEU A 191 9.30 6.17 19.89
N PHE A 192 9.05 6.15 21.19
CA PHE A 192 9.38 7.26 22.09
C PHE A 192 10.86 7.17 22.45
N TRP A 193 11.69 7.88 21.69
CA TRP A 193 13.15 7.71 21.70
C TRP A 193 13.83 8.29 22.95
N LYS A 194 13.12 9.14 23.71
CA LYS A 194 13.56 9.69 25.00
C LYS A 194 12.84 9.10 26.21
N CYS A 195 12.01 8.07 26.05
CA CYS A 195 11.14 7.65 27.15
C CYS A 195 11.92 6.98 28.29
N MET A 196 11.63 7.37 29.53
CA MET A 196 12.18 6.79 30.77
C MET A 196 11.05 6.22 31.65
N PRO A 197 11.35 5.29 32.58
CA PRO A 197 10.35 4.76 33.50
C PRO A 197 9.63 5.86 34.29
N SER A 198 8.33 5.66 34.53
CA SER A 198 7.44 6.68 35.10
C SER A 198 7.87 7.18 36.48
N ARG A 199 8.53 6.33 37.28
CA ARG A 199 9.02 6.73 38.61
C ARG A 199 10.28 7.61 38.57
N THR A 200 11.08 7.55 37.51
CA THR A 200 12.28 8.38 37.35
C THR A 200 11.96 9.88 37.40
N PHE A 201 10.73 10.29 37.02
CA PHE A 201 10.29 11.68 37.05
C PHE A 201 9.36 12.04 38.24
N ARG A 202 8.86 11.04 39.00
CA ARG A 202 7.75 11.23 39.95
C ARG A 202 8.10 11.97 41.25
N GLU A 203 9.34 11.97 41.68
CA GLU A 203 9.69 12.58 42.98
C GLU A 203 10.00 14.09 42.91
N LYS A 204 10.19 14.70 41.73
CA LYS A 204 10.58 16.12 41.65
C LYS A 204 9.92 17.00 40.59
N ASP A 205 9.32 16.47 39.52
CA ASP A 205 8.83 17.33 38.43
C ASP A 205 7.29 17.43 38.40
N LYS A 206 6.80 18.64 38.74
CA LYS A 206 5.44 19.12 38.38
C LYS A 206 5.42 19.83 37.02
N ASN A 207 6.55 19.87 36.29
CA ASN A 207 6.68 20.69 35.10
C ASN A 207 6.15 19.94 33.86
N PRO A 208 5.13 20.44 33.16
CA PRO A 208 4.56 19.77 31.99
C PRO A 208 5.54 19.59 30.81
N GLU A 209 6.55 20.46 30.69
CA GLU A 209 7.52 20.43 29.58
C GLU A 209 8.39 19.16 29.56
N SER A 210 8.85 18.67 30.71
CA SER A 210 9.68 17.44 30.75
C SER A 210 8.88 16.18 30.41
N LEU A 211 7.57 16.19 30.69
CA LEU A 211 6.67 15.08 30.34
C LEU A 211 6.37 15.06 28.83
N GLU A 212 6.28 16.22 28.18
CA GLU A 212 6.14 16.33 26.72
C GLU A 212 7.43 15.93 25.99
N GLU A 213 8.61 16.30 26.49
CA GLU A 213 9.89 15.86 25.94
C GLU A 213 10.11 14.35 26.06
N ALA A 214 9.63 13.72 27.13
CA ALA A 214 9.64 12.27 27.31
C ALA A 214 8.71 11.52 26.34
N LYS A 215 7.74 12.23 25.73
CA LYS A 215 6.83 11.73 24.69
C LYS A 215 7.32 12.08 23.28
N ASP A 216 8.54 12.61 23.12
CA ASP A 216 9.06 12.89 21.79
C ASP A 216 9.21 11.59 20.99
N ARG A 217 8.68 11.61 19.77
CA ARG A 217 8.44 10.40 18.97
C ARG A 217 9.22 10.45 17.67
N ILE A 218 9.72 9.29 17.27
CA ILE A 218 10.18 9.01 15.90
C ILE A 218 9.34 7.89 15.31
N SER A 219 9.23 7.88 13.99
CA SER A 219 8.63 6.77 13.24
C SER A 219 9.68 6.13 12.35
N LEU A 220 9.72 4.80 12.36
CA LEU A 220 10.69 3.98 11.66
C LEU A 220 9.97 3.05 10.70
N ILE A 221 10.44 2.91 9.46
CA ILE A 221 10.02 1.79 8.59
C ILE A 221 11.15 0.79 8.54
N PHE A 222 10.87 -0.42 9.01
CA PHE A 222 11.76 -1.55 8.87
C PHE A 222 11.39 -2.35 7.62
N CYS A 223 12.40 -2.93 6.98
CA CYS A 223 12.20 -3.84 5.86
C CYS A 223 13.28 -4.91 5.88
N ALA A 224 12.89 -6.19 5.83
CA ALA A 224 13.82 -7.31 5.87
C ALA A 224 13.37 -8.45 4.94
N ASN A 225 14.32 -9.29 4.52
CA ASN A 225 14.04 -10.43 3.64
C ASN A 225 13.71 -11.72 4.40
N ALA A 226 13.10 -12.68 3.69
CA ALA A 226 12.72 -13.98 4.22
C ALA A 226 13.92 -14.88 4.57
N ALA A 227 15.04 -14.70 3.89
CA ALA A 227 16.29 -15.38 4.25
C ALA A 227 16.86 -14.93 5.61
N GLY A 228 16.45 -13.75 6.10
CA GLY A 228 16.90 -13.16 7.36
C GLY A 228 18.29 -12.53 7.31
N ASP A 229 19.00 -12.60 6.21
CA ASP A 229 20.37 -12.08 6.06
C ASP A 229 20.44 -10.64 5.52
N LYS A 230 19.29 -10.02 5.23
CA LYS A 230 19.22 -8.62 4.82
C LYS A 230 18.12 -7.86 5.54
N MET A 231 18.55 -6.85 6.29
CA MET A 231 17.73 -5.74 6.75
C MET A 231 18.10 -4.49 5.94
N ILE A 232 17.10 -3.85 5.35
CA ILE A 232 17.26 -2.60 4.61
C ILE A 232 17.45 -1.48 5.62
N LYS A 233 18.30 -0.50 5.28
CA LYS A 233 18.45 0.72 6.09
C LYS A 233 17.06 1.32 6.38
N PRO A 234 16.65 1.49 7.65
CA PRO A 234 15.29 1.91 7.97
C PRO A 234 15.07 3.36 7.57
N LEU A 235 13.85 3.68 7.13
CA LEU A 235 13.41 5.08 7.05
C LEU A 235 13.24 5.58 8.48
N LEU A 236 13.79 6.76 8.78
CA LEU A 236 13.49 7.47 10.02
C LEU A 236 12.78 8.78 9.69
N LEU A 237 11.62 8.99 10.31
CA LEU A 237 10.90 10.24 10.32
C LEU A 237 11.09 10.95 11.65
N TYR A 238 11.52 12.21 11.58
CA TYR A 238 11.61 13.11 12.73
C TYR A 238 10.88 14.43 12.47
N LYS A 239 10.50 15.15 13.53
CA LYS A 239 9.76 16.41 13.39
C LYS A 239 10.58 17.52 12.74
N ASP A 240 11.87 17.59 13.08
CA ASP A 240 12.78 18.64 12.60
C ASP A 240 13.54 18.16 11.34
N PRO A 241 13.50 18.90 10.21
CA PRO A 241 14.33 18.60 9.05
C PRO A 241 15.82 18.62 9.31
N ASN A 242 16.32 19.55 10.13
CA ASN A 242 17.74 19.83 10.34
C ASN A 242 18.03 20.16 11.81
N PRO A 243 17.93 19.17 12.72
CA PRO A 243 18.25 19.40 14.12
C PRO A 243 19.71 19.83 14.27
N THR A 244 19.98 20.74 15.21
CA THR A 244 21.30 21.37 15.40
C THR A 244 22.44 20.35 15.51
N CYS A 245 22.20 19.21 16.18
CA CYS A 245 23.17 18.12 16.35
C CYS A 245 23.53 17.37 15.05
N LEU A 246 22.83 17.61 13.93
CA LEU A 246 23.06 16.99 12.63
C LEU A 246 23.45 17.99 11.53
N LEU A 247 23.60 19.29 11.82
CA LEU A 247 23.86 20.32 10.81
C LEU A 247 25.13 20.07 9.99
N GLU A 248 26.19 19.57 10.62
CA GLU A 248 27.48 19.29 9.98
C GLU A 248 27.63 17.83 9.54
N LYS A 249 26.59 17.00 9.70
CA LYS A 249 26.65 15.57 9.36
C LYS A 249 26.07 15.32 7.97
N ASP A 250 26.77 14.51 7.19
CA ASP A 250 26.23 13.99 5.93
C ASP A 250 25.09 12.99 6.22
N LYS A 251 23.86 13.40 5.87
CA LYS A 251 22.65 12.60 6.07
C LYS A 251 22.68 11.27 5.34
N ASN A 252 23.44 11.15 4.24
CA ASN A 252 23.54 9.90 3.48
C ASN A 252 24.37 8.83 4.21
N ARG A 253 25.29 9.27 5.08
CA ARG A 253 26.15 8.41 5.90
C ARG A 253 25.49 7.97 7.20
N LEU A 254 24.30 8.49 7.52
CA LEU A 254 23.55 8.06 8.68
C LEU A 254 23.17 6.58 8.58
N PRO A 255 23.02 5.88 9.72
CA PRO A 255 22.57 4.49 9.76
C PRO A 255 21.10 4.32 9.36
N VAL A 256 20.40 5.43 9.12
CA VAL A 256 18.99 5.48 8.70
C VAL A 256 18.84 6.29 7.42
N PHE A 257 17.78 6.07 6.68
CA PHE A 257 17.35 6.96 5.61
C PHE A 257 16.54 8.10 6.24
N TRP A 258 17.19 9.25 6.41
CA TRP A 258 16.61 10.37 7.16
C TRP A 258 15.58 11.16 6.35
N ARG A 259 14.40 11.37 6.95
CA ARG A 259 13.36 12.27 6.46
C ARG A 259 12.68 12.98 7.63
N SER A 260 11.97 14.06 7.32
CA SER A 260 11.27 14.84 8.33
C SER A 260 9.81 15.07 7.98
N HIS A 261 8.95 15.01 8.99
CA HIS A 261 7.54 15.35 8.89
C HIS A 261 7.05 15.91 10.23
N PRO A 262 6.36 17.06 10.29
CA PRO A 262 5.95 17.68 11.55
C PRO A 262 5.10 16.77 12.45
N LYS A 263 4.18 16.00 11.85
CA LYS A 263 3.33 15.03 12.58
C LYS A 263 4.02 13.69 12.89
N VAL A 264 5.26 13.50 12.41
CA VAL A 264 6.03 12.24 12.51
C VAL A 264 5.19 11.02 12.08
N SER A 265 4.42 11.20 11.01
CA SER A 265 3.52 10.20 10.44
C SER A 265 3.94 9.94 9.02
N LEU A 266 3.93 8.67 8.63
CA LEU A 266 4.17 8.27 7.26
C LEU A 266 3.06 8.82 6.35
N THR A 267 3.46 9.31 5.18
CA THR A 267 2.55 9.72 4.11
C THR A 267 2.89 8.92 2.85
N THR A 268 1.95 8.85 1.91
CA THR A 268 2.16 8.22 0.60
C THR A 268 3.41 8.73 -0.11
N ALA A 269 3.67 10.03 -0.07
CA ALA A 269 4.83 10.63 -0.72
C ALA A 269 6.15 10.19 -0.07
N LEU A 270 6.19 10.15 1.27
CA LEU A 270 7.37 9.71 2.02
C LEU A 270 7.64 8.21 1.82
N PHE A 271 6.58 7.39 1.77
CA PHE A 271 6.72 5.97 1.47
C PHE A 271 7.26 5.74 0.06
N LEU A 272 6.73 6.42 -0.95
CA LEU A 272 7.23 6.32 -2.34
C LEU A 272 8.68 6.79 -2.46
N ASP A 273 9.05 7.86 -1.77
CA ASP A 273 10.43 8.34 -1.71
C ASP A 273 11.37 7.29 -1.10
N TRP A 274 11.00 6.68 0.04
CA TRP A 274 11.76 5.55 0.60
C TRP A 274 11.81 4.35 -0.36
N PHE A 275 10.68 3.99 -0.99
CA PHE A 275 10.58 2.87 -1.91
C PHE A 275 11.57 3.02 -3.09
N HIS A 276 11.57 4.19 -3.73
CA HIS A 276 12.42 4.46 -4.89
C HIS A 276 13.89 4.72 -4.51
N ASN A 277 14.12 5.58 -3.53
CA ASN A 277 15.46 6.12 -3.25
C ASN A 277 16.23 5.32 -2.21
N CYS A 278 15.60 4.40 -1.49
CA CYS A 278 16.23 3.59 -0.46
C CYS A 278 16.07 2.08 -0.71
N PHE A 279 14.83 1.60 -0.75
CA PHE A 279 14.53 0.17 -0.82
C PHE A 279 15.02 -0.47 -2.14
N ILE A 280 14.59 0.06 -3.29
CA ILE A 280 14.97 -0.47 -4.61
C ILE A 280 16.49 -0.53 -4.76
N HIS A 281 17.20 0.55 -4.40
CA HIS A 281 18.65 0.61 -4.52
C HIS A 281 19.34 -0.44 -3.64
N GLN A 282 18.96 -0.55 -2.37
CA GLN A 282 19.59 -1.52 -1.47
C GLN A 282 19.25 -2.97 -1.79
N ALA A 283 18.00 -3.26 -2.16
CA ALA A 283 17.59 -4.59 -2.57
C ALA A 283 18.34 -5.02 -3.84
N ARG A 284 18.49 -4.11 -4.81
CA ARG A 284 19.26 -4.37 -6.03
C ARG A 284 20.72 -4.66 -5.74
N THR A 285 21.40 -3.82 -4.96
CA THR A 285 22.81 -4.03 -4.60
C THR A 285 23.00 -5.36 -3.88
N TYR A 286 22.15 -5.65 -2.90
CA TYR A 286 22.20 -6.91 -2.16
C TYR A 286 22.00 -8.15 -3.06
N LEU A 287 21.03 -8.11 -3.99
CA LEU A 287 20.79 -9.25 -4.89
C LEU A 287 21.96 -9.46 -5.86
N ILE A 288 22.58 -8.38 -6.35
CA ILE A 288 23.81 -8.47 -7.16
C ILE A 288 24.94 -9.12 -6.36
N GLU A 289 25.15 -8.73 -5.10
CA GLU A 289 26.15 -9.33 -4.21
C GLU A 289 25.91 -10.83 -3.97
N LYS A 290 24.63 -11.25 -3.94
CA LYS A 290 24.23 -12.67 -3.84
C LYS A 290 24.26 -13.43 -5.16
N ASN A 291 24.66 -12.80 -6.26
CA ASN A 291 24.61 -13.35 -7.60
C ASN A 291 23.20 -13.83 -8.00
N LEU A 292 22.19 -13.05 -7.62
CA LEU A 292 20.77 -13.28 -7.93
C LEU A 292 20.27 -12.20 -8.90
N GLU A 293 19.29 -12.56 -9.72
CA GLU A 293 18.60 -11.61 -10.57
C GLU A 293 17.87 -10.56 -9.72
N PHE A 294 17.90 -9.29 -10.17
CA PHE A 294 17.11 -8.24 -9.54
C PHE A 294 15.63 -8.45 -9.85
N ARG A 295 14.98 -9.19 -8.97
CA ARG A 295 13.54 -9.40 -8.93
C ARG A 295 13.14 -9.51 -7.46
N VAL A 296 12.17 -8.73 -7.03
CA VAL A 296 11.78 -8.63 -5.63
C VAL A 296 10.27 -8.80 -5.49
N LEU A 297 9.84 -9.43 -4.41
CA LEU A 297 8.46 -9.42 -3.94
C LEU A 297 8.44 -8.66 -2.61
N LEU A 298 7.78 -7.51 -2.57
CA LEU A 298 7.61 -6.73 -1.34
C LEU A 298 6.20 -6.95 -0.77
N ILE A 299 6.15 -7.41 0.48
CA ILE A 299 4.93 -7.69 1.23
C ILE A 299 4.69 -6.56 2.22
N LEU A 300 3.50 -5.95 2.17
CA LEU A 300 3.12 -4.80 2.98
C LEU A 300 1.80 -5.07 3.70
N ASP A 301 1.53 -4.36 4.78
CA ASP A 301 0.18 -4.25 5.35
C ASP A 301 -0.72 -3.38 4.44
N ARG A 302 -2.03 -3.47 4.66
CA ARG A 302 -3.01 -2.62 3.97
C ARG A 302 -3.20 -1.32 4.76
N GLY A 303 -2.35 -0.35 4.45
CA GLY A 303 -2.44 1.01 4.99
C GLY A 303 -2.86 2.05 3.95
N PRO A 304 -3.50 3.18 4.36
CA PRO A 304 -3.88 4.28 3.46
C PRO A 304 -2.68 4.96 2.80
N ASN A 305 -1.48 4.77 3.38
CA ASN A 305 -0.23 5.33 2.87
C ASN A 305 0.33 4.56 1.67
N HIS A 306 -0.24 3.40 1.31
CA HIS A 306 0.21 2.57 0.21
C HIS A 306 -0.66 2.83 -1.04
N PRO A 307 -0.18 3.61 -2.02
CA PRO A 307 -1.01 4.00 -3.15
C PRO A 307 -1.12 2.85 -4.15
N ASP A 308 -2.23 2.80 -4.89
CA ASP A 308 -2.41 1.82 -5.98
C ASP A 308 -1.31 1.93 -7.06
N SER A 309 -0.68 3.09 -7.22
CA SER A 309 0.45 3.27 -8.15
C SER A 309 1.65 2.41 -7.81
N LEU A 310 1.79 1.93 -6.56
CA LEU A 310 2.95 1.17 -6.09
C LEU A 310 3.16 -0.13 -6.86
N PHE A 311 2.09 -0.82 -7.25
CA PHE A 311 2.16 -2.07 -8.01
C PHE A 311 2.74 -1.91 -9.42
N PHE A 312 2.77 -0.68 -9.93
CA PHE A 312 3.32 -0.35 -11.25
C PHE A 312 4.55 0.55 -11.13
N ALA A 313 5.03 0.80 -9.91
CA ALA A 313 6.12 1.74 -9.64
C ALA A 313 7.47 1.22 -10.16
N HIS A 314 7.66 -0.10 -10.23
CA HIS A 314 8.90 -0.68 -10.76
C HIS A 314 8.65 -2.06 -11.43
N PRO A 315 9.18 -2.31 -12.65
CA PRO A 315 8.92 -3.54 -13.41
C PRO A 315 9.45 -4.83 -12.75
N ASN A 316 10.48 -4.73 -11.92
CA ASN A 316 11.10 -5.86 -11.24
C ASN A 316 10.70 -6.02 -9.76
N VAL A 317 9.73 -5.23 -9.28
CA VAL A 317 9.25 -5.30 -7.90
C VAL A 317 7.76 -5.61 -7.91
N ASP A 318 7.43 -6.84 -7.52
CA ASP A 318 6.05 -7.25 -7.30
C ASP A 318 5.62 -6.81 -5.89
N ILE A 319 4.39 -6.33 -5.77
CA ILE A 319 3.80 -5.89 -4.49
C ILE A 319 2.66 -6.83 -4.12
N VAL A 320 2.67 -7.30 -2.88
CA VAL A 320 1.55 -8.05 -2.30
C VAL A 320 1.17 -7.43 -0.97
N PHE A 321 -0.13 -7.34 -0.70
CA PHE A 321 -0.63 -6.90 0.58
C PHE A 321 -1.08 -8.07 1.44
N LEU A 322 -0.80 -7.97 2.74
CA LEU A 322 -1.39 -8.81 3.77
C LEU A 322 -2.91 -8.58 3.84
N PRO A 323 -3.69 -9.57 4.31
CA PRO A 323 -5.13 -9.41 4.47
C PRO A 323 -5.46 -8.41 5.58
N LEU A 324 -6.48 -7.55 5.40
CA LEU A 324 -6.93 -6.58 6.42
C LEU A 324 -7.12 -7.27 7.78
N GLU A 325 -7.83 -8.40 7.77
CA GLU A 325 -8.03 -9.22 8.95
C GLU A 325 -6.89 -10.25 9.08
N GLY A 326 -6.22 -10.25 10.25
CA GLY A 326 -5.10 -11.13 10.51
C GLY A 326 -3.72 -10.57 10.11
N THR A 327 -3.62 -9.30 9.67
CA THR A 327 -2.32 -8.64 9.42
C THR A 327 -1.41 -8.78 10.64
N SER A 328 -1.86 -8.42 11.85
CA SER A 328 -1.04 -8.54 13.08
C SER A 328 -0.55 -9.97 13.37
N TYR A 329 -1.28 -10.98 12.92
CA TYR A 329 -0.88 -12.38 13.06
C TYR A 329 0.10 -12.83 11.98
N LEU A 330 -0.01 -12.29 10.77
CA LEU A 330 0.78 -12.71 9.61
C LEU A 330 2.00 -11.81 9.33
N GLN A 331 2.02 -10.60 9.86
CA GLN A 331 3.05 -9.58 9.63
C GLN A 331 4.38 -10.07 10.21
N PRO A 332 5.39 -10.43 9.37
CA PRO A 332 6.63 -11.02 9.86
C PRO A 332 7.36 -10.15 10.88
N LEU A 333 7.51 -8.85 10.62
CA LEU A 333 8.23 -7.95 11.54
C LEU A 333 7.53 -7.80 12.92
N ASP A 334 6.22 -8.02 12.97
CA ASP A 334 5.45 -8.06 14.23
C ASP A 334 5.59 -9.40 14.97
N GLN A 335 6.20 -10.43 14.37
CA GLN A 335 6.44 -11.73 15.03
C GLN A 335 7.63 -11.71 16.01
N GLY A 336 7.86 -10.58 16.67
CA GLY A 336 8.87 -10.40 17.71
C GLY A 336 10.07 -9.56 17.31
N ILE A 337 10.23 -9.15 16.04
CA ILE A 337 11.36 -8.32 15.60
C ILE A 337 11.23 -6.89 16.13
N ILE A 338 10.08 -6.25 15.93
CA ILE A 338 9.82 -4.90 16.44
C ILE A 338 9.92 -4.86 17.97
N GLU A 339 9.41 -5.89 18.65
CA GLU A 339 9.49 -5.98 20.10
C GLU A 339 10.92 -6.21 20.60
N ALA A 340 11.70 -7.06 19.92
CA ALA A 340 13.12 -7.24 20.21
C ALA A 340 13.92 -5.94 19.98
N PHE A 341 13.66 -5.23 18.89
CA PHE A 341 14.27 -3.93 18.61
C PHE A 341 14.01 -2.93 19.74
N ARG A 342 12.77 -2.82 20.24
CA ARG A 342 12.46 -1.94 21.39
C ARG A 342 13.26 -2.30 22.64
N ARG A 343 13.44 -3.58 22.92
CA ARG A 343 14.25 -4.05 24.05
C ARG A 343 15.72 -3.66 23.87
N TYR A 344 16.31 -3.96 22.71
CA TYR A 344 17.70 -3.60 22.42
C TYR A 344 17.93 -2.10 22.41
N TYR A 345 17.02 -1.32 21.84
CA TYR A 345 17.10 0.14 21.87
C TYR A 345 17.10 0.66 23.31
N THR A 346 16.15 0.21 24.14
CA THR A 346 16.07 0.62 25.54
C THR A 346 17.34 0.21 26.30
N LYS A 347 17.87 -0.99 26.07
CA LYS A 347 19.13 -1.42 26.67
C LYS A 347 20.29 -0.50 26.31
N HIS A 348 20.52 -0.26 25.00
CA HIS A 348 21.63 0.57 24.53
C HIS A 348 21.48 2.04 24.95
N MET A 349 20.25 2.55 25.04
CA MET A 349 19.99 3.88 25.58
C MET A 349 20.38 3.98 27.06
N PHE A 350 20.06 2.97 27.86
CA PHE A 350 20.51 2.90 29.25
C PHE A 350 22.03 2.73 29.35
N ASP A 351 22.63 1.87 28.54
CA ASP A 351 24.10 1.74 28.49
C ASP A 351 24.76 3.09 28.16
N HIS A 352 24.23 3.84 27.19
CA HIS A 352 24.70 5.18 26.85
C HIS A 352 24.63 6.14 28.05
N PHE A 353 23.53 6.14 28.80
CA PHE A 353 23.40 6.99 29.99
C PHE A 353 24.37 6.60 31.10
N ALA A 354 24.54 5.29 31.36
CA ALA A 354 25.50 4.81 32.33
C ALA A 354 26.92 5.26 31.96
N ASP A 355 27.32 5.05 30.71
CA ASP A 355 28.65 5.42 30.21
C ASP A 355 28.91 6.94 30.27
N CYS A 356 27.88 7.77 30.01
CA CYS A 356 27.98 9.22 30.15
C CYS A 356 28.20 9.66 31.62
N ILE A 357 27.49 9.04 32.55
CA ILE A 357 27.62 9.33 34.00
C ILE A 357 28.95 8.80 34.53
N GLU A 358 29.38 7.61 34.12
CA GLU A 358 30.69 7.05 34.49
C GLU A 358 31.85 7.95 34.01
N LYS A 359 31.74 8.52 32.80
CA LYS A 359 32.75 9.46 32.26
C LYS A 359 32.71 10.83 32.92
N ASN A 360 31.55 11.27 33.40
CA ASN A 360 31.39 12.53 34.10
C ASN A 360 30.48 12.37 35.34
N PRO A 361 31.05 11.98 36.50
CA PRO A 361 30.29 11.71 37.71
C PRO A 361 29.53 12.91 38.28
N CYS A 362 29.77 14.12 37.78
CA CYS A 362 29.03 15.32 38.17
C CYS A 362 27.66 15.43 37.45
N LEU A 363 27.44 14.69 36.35
CA LEU A 363 26.17 14.70 35.64
C LEU A 363 25.12 13.88 36.37
N THR A 364 23.95 14.47 36.58
CA THR A 364 22.76 13.75 37.01
C THR A 364 22.12 13.02 35.82
N LEU A 365 21.34 11.97 36.09
CA LEU A 365 20.57 11.27 35.06
C LEU A 365 19.64 12.20 34.28
N LYS A 366 19.04 13.18 34.98
CA LYS A 366 18.18 14.19 34.35
C LYS A 366 18.97 15.06 33.37
N GLU A 367 20.16 15.51 33.74
CA GLU A 367 21.02 16.31 32.85
C GLU A 367 21.50 15.49 31.66
N THR A 368 21.93 14.24 31.87
CA THR A 368 22.31 13.32 30.79
C THR A 368 21.14 13.07 29.84
N TRP A 369 19.94 12.82 30.37
CA TRP A 369 18.72 12.62 29.60
C TRP A 369 18.31 13.87 28.79
N GLN A 370 18.42 15.06 29.39
CA GLN A 370 18.15 16.32 28.68
C GLN A 370 19.15 16.56 27.54
N GLN A 371 20.41 16.19 27.75
CA GLN A 371 21.48 16.30 26.74
C GLN A 371 21.37 15.23 25.64
N TYR A 372 20.66 14.12 25.89
CA TYR A 372 20.47 13.06 24.90
C TYR A 372 19.81 13.60 23.64
N SER A 373 20.53 13.53 22.53
CA SER A 373 20.12 14.12 21.26
C SER A 373 19.64 13.07 20.28
N ILE A 374 18.95 13.50 19.22
CA ILE A 374 18.57 12.58 18.14
C ILE A 374 19.80 11.98 17.46
N ALA A 375 20.97 12.64 17.51
CA ALA A 375 22.21 12.08 17.01
C ALA A 375 22.68 10.87 17.83
N ASP A 376 22.50 10.89 19.15
CA ASP A 376 22.81 9.77 20.04
C ASP A 376 21.83 8.63 19.80
N ALA A 377 20.54 8.95 19.66
CA ALA A 377 19.51 7.99 19.30
C ALA A 377 19.80 7.28 17.97
N LEU A 378 20.40 7.95 16.98
CA LEU A 378 20.81 7.30 15.73
C LEU A 378 21.92 6.26 15.93
N VAL A 379 22.83 6.48 16.88
CA VAL A 379 23.87 5.50 17.25
C VAL A 379 23.21 4.31 17.93
N VAL A 380 22.35 4.55 18.90
CA VAL A 380 21.61 3.51 19.63
C VAL A 380 20.70 2.69 18.69
N ILE A 381 20.04 3.33 17.71
CA ILE A 381 19.26 2.63 16.67
C ILE A 381 20.16 1.67 15.87
N LYS A 382 21.36 2.12 15.50
CA LYS A 382 22.32 1.27 14.77
C LYS A 382 22.72 0.06 15.61
N GLU A 383 23.10 0.28 16.87
CA GLU A 383 23.53 -0.80 17.78
C GLU A 383 22.39 -1.79 18.03
N ALA A 384 21.17 -1.29 18.25
CA ALA A 384 19.99 -2.12 18.42
C ALA A 384 19.63 -2.94 17.16
N MET A 385 19.88 -2.39 15.96
CA MET A 385 19.74 -3.14 14.72
C MET A 385 20.81 -4.22 14.55
N ASP A 386 22.06 -3.90 14.88
CA ASP A 386 23.19 -4.82 14.77
C ASP A 386 23.03 -6.04 15.72
N ASP A 387 22.31 -5.88 16.83
CA ASP A 387 21.93 -6.96 17.76
C ASP A 387 20.81 -7.88 17.25
N ILE A 388 20.08 -7.50 16.20
CA ILE A 388 19.06 -8.36 15.59
C ILE A 388 19.74 -9.45 14.77
N LYS A 389 19.71 -10.67 15.30
CA LYS A 389 20.35 -11.82 14.65
C LYS A 389 19.63 -12.21 13.36
N PRO A 390 20.36 -12.61 12.30
CA PRO A 390 19.76 -13.08 11.05
C PRO A 390 18.76 -14.23 11.22
N ALA A 391 19.04 -15.12 12.17
CA ALA A 391 18.16 -16.24 12.46
C ALA A 391 16.84 -15.82 13.14
N ALA A 392 16.83 -14.71 13.89
CA ALA A 392 15.59 -14.11 14.40
C ALA A 392 14.76 -13.53 13.25
N LEU A 393 15.40 -12.80 12.32
CA LEU A 393 14.74 -12.26 11.13
C LEU A 393 14.14 -13.37 10.27
N ASN A 394 14.86 -14.47 10.03
CA ASN A 394 14.33 -15.63 9.30
C ASN A 394 13.16 -16.29 10.04
N LYS A 395 13.29 -16.52 11.35
CA LYS A 395 12.22 -17.09 12.18
C LYS A 395 10.93 -16.26 12.14
N ALA A 396 11.04 -14.94 12.01
CA ALA A 396 9.89 -14.03 11.95
C ALA A 396 8.86 -14.42 10.85
N TRP A 397 9.31 -15.13 9.81
CA TRP A 397 8.48 -15.57 8.69
C TRP A 397 7.63 -16.81 8.97
N TRP A 398 7.81 -17.51 10.10
CA TRP A 398 7.23 -18.85 10.33
C TRP A 398 5.71 -18.96 10.16
N LYS A 399 4.94 -17.89 10.42
CA LYS A 399 3.47 -17.90 10.23
C LYS A 399 3.05 -17.65 8.78
N LEU A 400 3.87 -16.94 8.03
CA LEU A 400 3.58 -16.52 6.65
C LEU A 400 4.17 -17.52 5.65
N TRP A 401 5.42 -17.93 5.88
CA TRP A 401 6.19 -18.83 5.05
C TRP A 401 7.10 -19.72 5.94
N ASP A 402 6.54 -20.82 6.41
CA ASP A 402 7.20 -21.79 7.28
C ASP A 402 8.33 -22.57 6.59
N ASP A 403 8.20 -22.87 5.30
CA ASP A 403 9.21 -23.68 4.56
C ASP A 403 10.63 -23.09 4.58
N VAL A 404 10.78 -21.78 4.78
CA VAL A 404 12.07 -21.08 4.72
C VAL A 404 12.74 -20.93 6.08
N VAL A 405 12.06 -21.31 7.15
CA VAL A 405 12.56 -21.14 8.51
C VAL A 405 13.50 -22.28 8.85
N ASN A 406 14.78 -21.95 9.02
CA ASN A 406 15.83 -22.95 9.25
C ASN A 406 15.95 -23.37 10.73
N ASP A 407 15.66 -22.44 11.64
CA ASP A 407 15.79 -22.66 13.09
C ASP A 407 14.65 -21.96 13.86
N TYR A 408 13.96 -22.72 14.69
CA TYR A 408 12.86 -22.24 15.53
C TYR A 408 13.35 -21.67 16.88
N ALA A 409 14.65 -21.75 17.21
CA ALA A 409 15.21 -21.37 18.50
C ALA A 409 16.02 -20.04 18.46
N CYS A 410 15.41 -18.93 18.02
CA CYS A 410 16.20 -17.71 17.73
C CYS A 410 15.73 -16.38 18.36
N PHE A 411 14.71 -16.38 19.22
CA PHE A 411 14.45 -15.21 20.05
C PHE A 411 15.13 -15.38 21.41
N PRO A 412 15.98 -14.44 21.86
CA PRO A 412 16.41 -14.41 23.25
C PRO A 412 15.19 -14.43 24.15
N ARG A 413 15.28 -15.07 25.32
CA ARG A 413 14.19 -15.01 26.30
C ARG A 413 14.02 -13.55 26.71
N ALA A 414 12.82 -13.00 26.57
CA ALA A 414 12.53 -11.61 26.91
C ALA A 414 13.09 -11.22 28.29
N ASN A 415 13.03 -12.14 29.26
CA ASN A 415 13.51 -11.96 30.63
C ASN A 415 15.04 -11.76 30.71
N GLU A 416 15.83 -12.39 29.83
CA GLU A 416 17.29 -12.22 29.83
C GLU A 416 17.70 -10.82 29.37
N GLU A 417 17.02 -10.27 28.36
CA GLU A 417 17.30 -8.91 27.89
C GLU A 417 16.79 -7.86 28.88
N VAL A 418 15.64 -8.09 29.52
CA VAL A 418 15.16 -7.19 30.60
C VAL A 418 16.13 -7.19 31.78
N ALA A 419 16.70 -8.35 32.15
CA ALA A 419 17.73 -8.43 33.19
C ALA A 419 18.98 -7.59 32.86
N LYS A 420 19.43 -7.59 31.60
CA LYS A 420 20.55 -6.74 31.14
C LYS A 420 20.20 -5.25 31.22
N ILE A 421 18.98 -4.85 30.84
CA ILE A 421 18.53 -3.46 31.00
C ILE A 421 18.60 -3.02 32.47
N ILE A 422 18.18 -3.89 33.39
CA ILE A 422 18.26 -3.65 34.84
C ILE A 422 19.72 -3.54 35.29
N GLU A 423 20.62 -4.38 34.78
CA GLU A 423 22.05 -4.30 35.08
C GLU A 423 22.64 -2.95 34.62
N SER A 424 22.35 -2.52 33.40
CA SER A 424 22.74 -1.21 32.88
C SER A 424 22.18 -0.07 33.73
N ALA A 425 20.91 -0.18 34.14
CA ALA A 425 20.27 0.79 35.02
C ALA A 425 20.96 0.88 36.40
N LYS A 426 21.38 -0.25 36.96
CA LYS A 426 22.09 -0.31 38.25
C LYS A 426 23.48 0.34 38.20
N ARG A 427 24.15 0.33 37.04
CA ARG A 427 25.45 1.02 36.86
C ARG A 427 25.35 2.54 37.04
N MET A 428 24.16 3.12 36.93
CA MET A 428 23.94 4.57 37.07
C MET A 428 23.98 5.07 38.53
N ASP A 429 24.32 4.20 39.50
CA ASP A 429 24.49 4.45 40.95
C ASP A 429 23.68 5.63 41.53
N PHE A 430 22.36 5.46 41.58
CA PHE A 430 21.50 6.34 42.37
C PHE A 430 21.08 5.63 43.65
N LYS A 431 21.30 6.28 44.79
CA LYS A 431 20.70 5.98 46.10
C LYS A 431 19.15 5.97 46.12
N PHE A 432 18.48 5.98 44.97
CA PHE A 432 17.08 6.35 44.87
C PHE A 432 16.14 5.44 44.06
N PHE A 433 16.58 4.45 43.27
CA PHE A 433 15.60 3.58 42.59
C PHE A 433 16.15 2.18 42.31
N ASP A 434 15.64 1.18 43.02
CA ASP A 434 15.67 -0.21 42.55
C ASP A 434 14.73 -0.30 41.34
N ILE A 435 15.26 -0.08 40.12
CA ILE A 435 14.47 -0.27 38.90
C ILE A 435 14.15 -1.76 38.78
N GLU A 436 12.88 -2.11 38.96
CA GLU A 436 12.40 -3.48 38.94
C GLU A 436 12.00 -3.92 37.52
N GLU A 437 11.97 -5.24 37.30
CA GLU A 437 11.51 -5.85 36.04
C GLU A 437 10.10 -5.38 35.62
N GLY A 438 9.22 -5.11 36.60
CA GLY A 438 7.88 -4.59 36.35
C GLY A 438 7.88 -3.23 35.64
N GLU A 439 8.82 -2.35 36.00
CA GLU A 439 8.90 -0.98 35.46
C GLU A 439 9.45 -0.95 34.03
N ILE A 440 10.46 -1.76 33.74
CA ILE A 440 10.97 -1.92 32.37
C ILE A 440 9.89 -2.53 31.46
N ASN A 441 9.14 -3.51 31.97
CA ASN A 441 8.02 -4.07 31.21
C ASN A 441 6.89 -3.06 31.00
N GLU A 442 6.60 -2.18 31.95
CA GLU A 442 5.64 -1.08 31.79
C GLU A 442 6.13 -0.07 30.73
N LEU A 443 7.41 0.29 30.75
CA LEU A 443 8.03 1.16 29.74
C LEU A 443 7.93 0.57 28.33
N LEU A 444 8.28 -0.71 28.16
CA LEU A 444 8.19 -1.40 26.87
C LEU A 444 6.74 -1.49 26.36
N LYS A 445 5.77 -1.69 27.27
CA LYS A 445 4.33 -1.63 26.94
C LYS A 445 3.92 -0.22 26.52
N PHE A 446 4.38 0.82 27.22
CA PHE A 446 4.10 2.21 26.86
C PHE A 446 4.68 2.57 25.49
N GLN A 447 5.91 2.14 25.19
CA GLN A 447 6.49 2.26 23.85
C GLN A 447 5.67 1.52 22.78
N ALA A 448 5.02 0.40 23.12
CA ALA A 448 4.13 -0.30 22.20
C ALA A 448 2.83 0.48 21.93
N LEU A 449 2.32 1.23 22.90
CA LEU A 449 1.15 2.10 22.77
C LEU A 449 1.40 3.35 21.92
N ALA A 450 2.67 3.68 21.59
CA ALA A 450 3.01 4.74 20.64
C ALA A 450 2.35 4.55 19.27
N ILE A 451 1.95 3.32 18.95
CA ILE A 451 1.19 2.92 17.76
C ILE A 451 -0.29 3.33 17.89
N THR A 452 -0.89 3.20 19.08
CA THR A 452 -2.35 3.32 19.31
C THR A 452 -2.83 4.77 19.49
N GLU A 453 -1.97 5.70 19.94
CA GLU A 453 -2.29 7.15 19.89
C GLU A 453 -2.48 7.67 18.45
N ARG A 454 -2.10 6.87 17.45
CA ARG A 454 -2.42 7.10 16.03
C ARG A 454 -3.90 6.86 15.73
N GLU A 455 -4.56 5.95 16.45
CA GLU A 455 -5.96 5.54 16.26
C GLU A 455 -6.94 6.34 17.14
N SER A 456 -6.52 6.80 18.33
CA SER A 456 -7.39 7.58 19.23
C SER A 456 -7.65 9.03 18.77
N VAL A 457 -7.01 9.47 17.69
CA VAL A 457 -7.32 10.76 17.03
C VAL A 457 -8.33 10.55 15.88
N SER A 458 -8.83 9.33 15.67
CA SER A 458 -9.72 9.00 14.56
C SER A 458 -10.94 8.18 14.97
N VAL A 459 -11.75 8.67 15.92
CA VAL A 459 -13.23 8.57 15.92
C VAL A 459 -13.77 9.71 16.79
N ASN A 460 -13.98 10.88 16.21
CA ASN A 460 -15.02 11.82 16.63
C ASN A 460 -15.49 12.53 15.36
N THR A 461 -16.55 11.98 14.77
CA THR A 461 -17.46 12.71 13.89
C THR A 461 -18.21 13.74 14.74
N GLU A 462 -17.55 14.84 15.07
CA GLU A 462 -18.21 16.09 15.36
C GLU A 462 -17.44 17.20 14.65
N GLU A 463 -18.17 17.90 13.78
CA GLU A 463 -17.76 19.15 13.17
C GLU A 463 -17.46 20.15 14.28
N ASP A 464 -16.18 20.32 14.64
CA ASP A 464 -15.75 21.47 15.40
C ASP A 464 -14.82 22.37 14.59
N LYS A 465 -15.20 23.63 14.54
CA LYS A 465 -14.66 24.68 13.68
C LYS A 465 -13.50 25.35 14.41
N SER A 466 -12.27 25.20 13.91
CA SER A 466 -11.20 26.23 13.72
C SER A 466 -9.78 25.65 13.81
N PRO A 467 -8.74 26.31 13.25
CA PRO A 467 -8.38 26.24 11.84
C PRO A 467 -7.01 25.56 11.63
N GLU A 468 -6.98 24.39 10.98
CA GLU A 468 -5.78 23.96 10.24
C GLU A 468 -5.71 24.75 8.90
N PRO A 469 -4.53 25.17 8.43
CA PRO A 469 -4.43 25.88 7.16
C PRO A 469 -4.67 24.90 6.02
N GLU A 470 -5.93 24.79 5.58
CA GLU A 470 -6.22 24.39 4.21
C GLU A 470 -5.51 25.39 3.29
N VAL A 471 -4.31 25.05 2.79
CA VAL A 471 -3.79 25.72 1.61
C VAL A 471 -4.60 25.22 0.41
N LYS A 472 -5.88 25.62 0.35
CA LYS A 472 -6.62 25.65 -0.89
C LYS A 472 -5.86 26.59 -1.82
N MET A 473 -5.37 26.05 -2.93
CA MET A 473 -4.73 26.82 -4.00
C MET A 473 -5.76 27.86 -4.50
N ASN A 474 -5.64 29.10 -4.04
CA ASN A 474 -6.54 30.18 -4.43
C ASN A 474 -6.02 30.89 -5.68
N LEU A 475 -6.92 31.56 -6.40
CA LEU A 475 -6.60 32.19 -7.69
C LEU A 475 -5.41 33.17 -7.59
N ARG A 476 -5.23 33.85 -6.43
CA ARG A 476 -4.10 34.76 -6.21
C ARG A 476 -2.75 34.02 -6.15
N LYS A 477 -2.66 32.95 -5.37
CA LYS A 477 -1.44 32.12 -5.26
C LYS A 477 -1.11 31.44 -6.60
N LEU A 478 -2.13 30.96 -7.30
CA LEU A 478 -1.97 30.34 -8.62
C LEU A 478 -1.47 31.35 -9.68
N ASN A 479 -2.01 32.56 -9.70
CA ASN A 479 -1.54 33.63 -10.58
C ASN A 479 -0.09 34.03 -10.29
N ALA A 480 0.32 34.04 -9.02
CA ALA A 480 1.69 34.33 -8.62
C ALA A 480 2.68 33.26 -9.15
N VAL A 481 2.33 31.98 -9.02
CA VAL A 481 3.14 30.87 -9.55
C VAL A 481 3.26 30.94 -11.08
N LEU A 482 2.14 31.19 -11.79
CA LEU A 482 2.15 31.31 -13.25
C LEU A 482 2.96 32.53 -13.72
N ARG A 483 2.97 33.62 -12.95
CA ARG A 483 3.80 34.80 -13.23
C ARG A 483 5.29 34.51 -13.06
N GLN A 484 5.69 33.90 -11.94
CA GLN A 484 7.09 33.50 -11.72
C GLN A 484 7.60 32.56 -12.80
N ALA A 485 6.74 31.65 -13.27
CA ALA A 485 7.10 30.76 -14.36
C ALA A 485 7.24 31.49 -15.72
N SER A 486 6.46 32.55 -15.96
CA SER A 486 6.66 33.42 -17.12
C SER A 486 7.98 34.18 -17.02
N ASP A 487 8.26 34.79 -15.87
CA ASP A 487 9.49 35.53 -15.63
C ASP A 487 10.73 34.63 -15.82
N LEU A 488 10.64 33.37 -15.38
CA LEU A 488 11.69 32.36 -15.59
C LEU A 488 11.87 31.99 -17.06
N ILE A 489 10.78 31.86 -17.82
CA ILE A 489 10.84 31.58 -19.27
C ILE A 489 11.52 32.75 -19.98
N ASP A 490 11.14 33.98 -19.66
CA ASP A 490 11.69 35.18 -20.29
C ASP A 490 13.18 35.33 -19.93
N ALA A 491 13.55 35.13 -18.66
CA ALA A 491 14.95 35.12 -18.23
C ALA A 491 15.78 34.01 -18.92
N ALA A 492 15.21 32.82 -19.14
CA ALA A 492 15.89 31.73 -19.84
C ALA A 492 16.08 32.02 -21.34
N ILE A 493 15.19 32.79 -21.97
CA ILE A 493 15.34 33.24 -23.36
C ILE A 493 16.41 34.33 -23.46
N ASP A 494 16.43 35.26 -22.51
CA ASP A 494 17.34 36.41 -22.53
C ASP A 494 18.78 36.02 -22.17
N MET A 495 18.98 35.06 -21.25
CA MET A 495 20.30 34.67 -20.77
C MET A 495 20.97 33.56 -21.60
N ASP A 496 20.21 32.75 -22.33
CA ASP A 496 20.77 31.61 -23.05
C ASP A 496 21.25 32.01 -24.47
N PRO A 497 22.57 31.91 -24.77
CA PRO A 497 23.09 32.21 -26.10
C PRO A 497 22.65 31.22 -27.19
N PHE A 498 22.05 30.07 -26.82
CA PHE A 498 21.57 29.05 -27.77
C PHE A 498 20.03 29.05 -27.84
N LEU A 499 19.48 29.72 -28.85
CA LEU A 499 18.04 29.92 -29.02
C LEU A 499 17.22 28.62 -29.07
N ASP A 500 17.73 27.57 -29.72
CA ASP A 500 17.01 26.29 -29.81
C ASP A 500 16.80 25.63 -28.44
N ARG A 501 17.76 25.81 -27.52
CA ARG A 501 17.70 25.26 -26.17
C ARG A 501 16.73 26.04 -25.28
N SER A 502 16.75 27.37 -25.33
CA SER A 502 15.81 28.19 -24.58
C SER A 502 14.37 28.05 -25.09
N LEU A 503 14.18 27.87 -26.41
CA LEU A 503 12.87 27.56 -26.99
C LEU A 503 12.37 26.16 -26.61
N ALA A 504 13.26 25.15 -26.53
CA ALA A 504 12.89 23.83 -26.02
C ALA A 504 12.48 23.89 -24.53
N PHE A 505 13.24 24.62 -23.70
CA PHE A 505 12.90 24.87 -22.30
C PHE A 505 11.54 25.55 -22.14
N LYS A 506 11.28 26.61 -22.92
CA LYS A 506 9.97 27.30 -22.97
C LYS A 506 8.84 26.31 -23.29
N LYS A 507 9.04 25.44 -24.28
CA LYS A 507 8.03 24.48 -24.72
C LYS A 507 7.71 23.45 -23.63
N ASP A 508 8.72 22.87 -23.02
CA ASP A 508 8.55 21.82 -22.01
C ASP A 508 7.98 22.39 -20.70
N LEU A 509 8.43 23.56 -20.27
CA LEU A 509 7.88 24.23 -19.10
C LEU A 509 6.42 24.65 -19.33
N ASN A 510 6.07 25.18 -20.51
CA ASN A 510 4.66 25.47 -20.83
C ASN A 510 3.78 24.21 -20.85
N LYS A 511 4.32 23.07 -21.26
CA LYS A 511 3.61 21.78 -21.21
C LYS A 511 3.32 21.35 -19.78
N LEU A 512 4.28 21.54 -18.86
CA LEU A 512 4.09 21.25 -17.43
C LEU A 512 3.11 22.22 -16.75
N LEU A 513 3.08 23.49 -17.18
CA LEU A 513 2.16 24.51 -16.66
C LEU A 513 0.72 24.38 -17.18
N TYR A 514 0.46 23.52 -18.16
CA TYR A 514 -0.87 23.37 -18.77
C TYR A 514 -1.94 23.02 -17.73
N THR A 515 -1.65 22.07 -16.84
CA THR A 515 -2.57 21.66 -15.77
C THR A 515 -2.87 22.79 -14.78
N TYR A 516 -1.90 23.65 -14.50
CA TYR A 516 -2.09 24.85 -13.66
C TYR A 516 -2.93 25.91 -14.36
N LYS A 517 -2.77 26.10 -15.68
CA LYS A 517 -3.61 27.00 -16.48
C LYS A 517 -5.06 26.50 -16.58
N GLU A 518 -5.29 25.19 -16.63
CA GLU A 518 -6.65 24.61 -16.55
C GLU A 518 -7.31 24.88 -15.20
N VAL A 519 -6.58 24.69 -14.09
CA VAL A 519 -7.08 25.01 -12.75
C VAL A 519 -7.39 26.51 -12.62
N GLN A 520 -6.56 27.38 -13.20
CA GLN A 520 -6.77 28.82 -13.22
C GLN A 520 -8.06 29.18 -13.96
N LYS A 521 -8.28 28.60 -15.14
CA LYS A 521 -9.50 28.81 -15.94
C LYS A 521 -10.76 28.33 -15.22
N ASN A 522 -10.71 27.17 -14.58
CA ASN A 522 -11.83 26.64 -13.81
C ASN A 522 -12.18 27.54 -12.61
N LEU A 523 -11.17 28.06 -11.90
CA LEU A 523 -11.37 28.99 -10.79
C LEU A 523 -11.90 30.35 -11.26
N GLN A 524 -11.47 30.84 -12.42
CA GLN A 524 -11.99 32.07 -13.03
C GLN A 524 -13.45 31.92 -13.47
N ASN A 525 -13.80 30.79 -14.11
CA ASN A 525 -15.16 30.49 -14.52
C ASN A 525 -16.09 30.42 -13.30
N LYS A 526 -15.67 29.69 -12.25
CA LYS A 526 -16.44 29.58 -11.01
C LYS A 526 -16.61 30.94 -10.31
N ALA A 527 -15.59 31.81 -10.35
CA ALA A 527 -15.69 33.17 -9.82
C ALA A 527 -16.64 34.06 -10.65
N LYS A 528 -16.75 33.80 -11.95
CA LYS A 528 -17.66 34.51 -12.86
C LYS A 528 -19.12 34.07 -12.64
N GLU A 529 -19.34 32.75 -12.55
CA GLU A 529 -20.65 32.15 -12.23
C GLU A 529 -21.17 32.66 -10.88
N LEU A 530 -20.33 32.69 -9.85
CA LEU A 530 -20.69 33.23 -8.52
C LEU A 530 -21.00 34.74 -8.53
N LYS A 531 -20.49 35.48 -9.51
CA LYS A 531 -20.76 36.91 -9.66
C LYS A 531 -22.08 37.13 -10.40
N GLU A 532 -22.31 36.39 -11.47
CA GLU A 532 -23.56 36.38 -12.22
C GLU A 532 -24.74 35.94 -11.34
N GLU A 533 -24.57 34.90 -10.52
CA GLU A 533 -25.57 34.41 -9.57
C GLU A 533 -25.91 35.44 -8.49
N LYS A 534 -24.91 36.19 -8.00
CA LYS A 534 -25.11 37.29 -7.04
C LYS A 534 -25.83 38.49 -7.65
N ASP A 535 -25.57 38.79 -8.92
CA ASP A 535 -26.21 39.90 -9.62
C ASP A 535 -27.68 39.55 -9.94
N THR A 536 -27.99 38.31 -10.35
CA THR A 536 -29.38 37.83 -10.48
C THR A 536 -30.13 37.81 -9.15
N ASN A 537 -29.48 37.43 -8.05
CA ASN A 537 -30.14 37.39 -6.74
C ASN A 537 -30.40 38.80 -6.20
N LYS A 538 -29.58 39.79 -6.55
CA LYS A 538 -29.82 41.20 -6.25
C LYS A 538 -31.00 41.76 -7.04
N GLU A 539 -31.14 41.43 -8.33
CA GLU A 539 -32.32 41.84 -9.12
C GLU A 539 -33.62 41.25 -8.57
N VAL A 540 -33.61 39.98 -8.15
CA VAL A 540 -34.78 39.32 -7.53
C VAL A 540 -35.15 39.95 -6.18
N VAL A 541 -34.16 40.33 -5.37
CA VAL A 541 -34.39 41.04 -4.10
C VAL A 541 -34.92 42.46 -4.35
N TRP A 542 -34.40 43.17 -5.35
CA TRP A 542 -34.82 44.52 -5.70
C TRP A 542 -36.26 44.56 -6.25
N MET A 543 -36.67 43.56 -7.05
CA MET A 543 -38.06 43.41 -7.49
C MET A 543 -39.02 43.13 -6.31
N LYS A 544 -38.63 42.25 -5.37
CA LYS A 544 -39.44 41.97 -4.18
C LYS A 544 -39.62 43.17 -3.25
N THR A 545 -38.62 44.04 -3.14
CA THR A 545 -38.74 45.26 -2.33
C THR A 545 -39.69 46.29 -2.93
N MET A 546 -39.81 46.36 -4.26
CA MET A 546 -40.78 47.23 -4.91
C MET A 546 -42.23 46.73 -4.76
N ASP A 547 -42.44 45.42 -4.80
CA ASP A 547 -43.77 44.85 -4.57
C ASP A 547 -44.26 45.11 -3.12
N THR A 548 -43.37 45.06 -2.13
CA THR A 548 -43.72 45.35 -0.71
C THR A 548 -43.95 46.83 -0.40
N GLU A 549 -43.28 47.77 -1.08
CA GLU A 549 -43.53 49.21 -0.89
C GLU A 549 -44.88 49.64 -1.47
N SER A 550 -45.42 48.91 -2.45
CA SER A 550 -46.76 49.15 -3.00
C SER A 550 -47.91 48.65 -2.11
N GLU A 551 -47.64 47.76 -1.15
CA GLU A 551 -48.63 47.20 -0.22
C GLU A 551 -48.64 47.89 1.16
N SER A 552 -47.70 48.79 1.46
CA SER A 552 -47.57 49.47 2.77
C SER A 552 -48.04 50.93 2.82
N GLU A 553 -48.50 51.54 1.72
CA GLU A 553 -49.09 52.91 1.73
C GLU A 553 -50.61 52.91 2.03
N GLY A 554 -51.16 51.79 2.52
CA GLY A 554 -52.59 51.60 2.70
C GLY A 554 -53.11 51.51 4.13
N GLU A 555 -52.37 51.85 5.18
CA GLU A 555 -52.92 51.73 6.56
C GLU A 555 -52.06 52.47 7.62
N SER A 556 -52.21 53.80 7.77
CA SER A 556 -52.17 54.52 9.06
C SER A 556 -52.12 56.05 8.88
N GLU A 557 -53.26 56.68 8.59
CA GLU A 557 -53.51 58.09 8.94
C GLU A 557 -54.53 58.12 10.09
N SER A 558 -54.04 58.14 11.34
CA SER A 558 -54.75 58.78 12.46
C SER A 558 -53.83 58.83 13.68
N GLU A 559 -53.81 59.99 14.35
CA GLU A 559 -53.12 60.35 15.60
C GLU A 559 -51.67 60.86 15.42
N SER A 560 -51.49 62.14 15.06
CA SER A 560 -51.62 63.36 15.89
C SER A 560 -50.42 63.65 16.79
N GLU A 561 -49.77 64.76 16.44
CA GLU A 561 -49.39 65.83 17.35
C GLU A 561 -48.31 65.59 18.43
N SER A 562 -47.14 66.15 18.11
CA SER A 562 -46.61 67.36 18.75
C SER A 562 -45.34 67.22 19.59
N LYS A 563 -44.43 68.17 19.28
CA LYS A 563 -43.30 68.73 20.04
C LYS A 563 -42.04 67.86 20.14
N SER A 564 -40.93 68.14 19.46
CA SER A 564 -40.11 69.38 19.29
C SER A 564 -39.32 69.81 20.54
N GLU A 565 -38.00 69.87 20.35
CA GLU A 565 -36.98 70.65 21.10
C GLU A 565 -36.64 70.13 22.51
N SER A 566 -35.39 70.02 22.98
CA SER A 566 -34.06 70.47 22.53
C SER A 566 -33.00 69.87 23.47
N GLU A 567 -31.85 69.42 22.92
CA GLU A 567 -30.45 69.75 23.31
C GLU A 567 -29.44 68.76 22.71
#